data_AF-A0A536H492-F1
#
_entry.id   AF-A0A536H492-F1
#
_cell.length_a   1.000
_cell.length_b   1.000
_cell.length_c   1.000
_cell.angle_alpha   90.00
_cell.angle_beta   90.00
_cell.angle_gamma   90.00
#
_symmetry.space_group_name_H-M   'P 1'
#
loop_
_entity.id
_entity.type
_entity.pdbx_description
1 polymer ?
#
loop_
_entity_poly.entity_id
_entity_poly.type
_entity_poly.pdbx_seq_one_letter_code
_entity_poly.pdbx_strand_id
1 'polypeptide(L)'
;MLRDVMRETREFPNLPYEGHEEELPQRFQQAFIQGLHQAHKEILQELRQTLLKIVRIRFPNALRLAKKQTLMIEDSVILRDLIVKMSTAQYTEEAVMHLLEVDEEEEEE
;
A
#
# COMPACT_ATOMS: atom_id res chain seq x y z
N MET A 1 21.45 -13.30 15.60
CA MET A 1 20.22 -13.04 14.81
C MET A 1 20.52 -12.23 13.55
N LEU A 2 20.83 -10.92 13.59
CA LEU A 2 21.11 -10.16 12.36
C LEU A 2 22.37 -10.64 11.60
N ARG A 3 23.44 -10.98 12.33
CA ARG A 3 24.67 -11.57 11.77
C ARG A 3 24.44 -12.92 11.09
N ASP A 4 23.47 -13.70 11.57
CA ASP A 4 23.17 -15.03 11.04
C ASP A 4 22.36 -14.92 9.74
N VAL A 5 21.37 -14.03 9.71
CA VAL A 5 20.61 -13.69 8.49
C VAL A 5 21.53 -13.15 7.40
N MET A 6 22.48 -12.26 7.73
CA MET A 6 23.45 -11.72 6.77
C MET A 6 24.45 -12.77 6.24
N ARG A 7 24.74 -13.83 7.01
CA ARG A 7 25.60 -14.93 6.58
C ARG A 7 24.90 -15.91 5.64
N GLU A 8 23.59 -16.06 5.80
CA GLU A 8 22.79 -17.02 5.02
C GLU A 8 22.43 -16.49 3.63
N THR A 9 22.37 -15.16 3.44
CA THR A 9 22.25 -14.53 2.11
C THR A 9 23.60 -14.60 1.38
N ARG A 10 23.79 -15.64 0.56
CA ARG A 10 25.02 -15.97 -0.20
C ARG A 10 25.53 -14.92 -1.20
N GLU A 11 24.97 -13.71 -1.23
CA GLU A 11 25.27 -12.67 -2.23
C GLU A 11 25.93 -11.41 -1.67
N PHE A 12 26.42 -11.40 -0.43
CA PHE A 12 27.32 -10.32 -0.03
C PHE A 12 28.74 -10.64 -0.52
N PRO A 13 29.26 -9.95 -1.55
CA PRO A 13 30.65 -10.13 -1.94
C PRO A 13 31.55 -9.73 -0.76
N ASN A 14 32.58 -10.54 -0.51
CA ASN A 14 33.64 -10.26 0.46
C ASN A 14 34.43 -9.02 0.00
N LEU A 15 33.83 -7.84 0.13
CA LEU A 15 34.50 -6.58 -0.07
C LEU A 15 35.28 -6.26 1.21
N PRO A 16 36.59 -6.01 1.15
CA PRO A 16 37.32 -5.48 2.29
C PRO A 16 36.74 -4.08 2.59
N TYR A 17 36.10 -3.95 3.76
CA TYR A 17 35.38 -2.74 4.15
C TYR A 17 36.14 -2.05 5.29
N GLU A 18 36.64 -0.84 5.04
CA GLU A 18 37.37 0.00 6.01
C GLU A 18 36.44 0.90 6.86
N GLY A 19 35.13 0.63 6.87
CA GLY A 19 34.16 1.35 7.70
C GLY A 19 34.05 0.76 9.10
N HIS A 20 33.86 1.61 10.12
CA HIS A 20 33.59 1.18 11.50
C HIS A 20 32.40 0.21 11.51
N GLU A 21 32.54 -0.96 12.13
CA GLU A 21 31.55 -2.06 12.14
C GLU A 21 30.13 -1.64 12.56
N GLU A 22 30.00 -0.48 13.22
CA GLU A 22 28.75 0.12 13.70
C GLU A 22 27.92 0.83 12.61
N GLU A 23 28.53 1.26 11.50
CA GLU A 23 27.84 2.00 10.42
C GLU A 23 27.09 1.08 9.44
N LEU A 24 27.60 -0.15 9.25
CA LEU A 24 27.01 -1.17 8.38
C LEU A 24 25.58 -1.57 8.80
N PRO A 25 25.33 -1.86 10.09
CA PRO A 25 23.98 -2.13 10.59
C PRO A 25 23.01 -0.97 10.34
N GLN A 26 23.46 0.28 10.49
CA GLN A 26 22.60 1.47 10.31
C GLN A 26 22.20 1.67 8.86
N ARG A 27 23.14 1.58 7.91
CA ARG A 27 22.84 1.71 6.48
C ARG A 27 21.91 0.60 6.00
N PHE A 28 22.12 -0.63 6.46
CA PHE A 28 21.22 -1.74 6.17
C PHE A 28 19.82 -1.51 6.73
N GLN A 29 19.70 -1.10 8.00
CA GLN A 29 18.41 -0.77 8.62
C GLN A 29 17.67 0.32 7.85
N GLN A 30 18.37 1.40 7.46
CA GLN A 30 17.77 2.47 6.66
C GLN A 30 17.28 1.96 5.30
N ALA A 31 18.10 1.20 4.57
CA ALA A 31 17.71 0.63 3.28
C ALA A 31 16.53 -0.34 3.40
N PHE A 32 16.50 -1.17 4.45
CA PHE A 32 15.40 -2.09 4.72
C PHE A 32 14.10 -1.35 5.02
N ILE A 33 14.14 -0.33 5.90
CA ILE A 33 12.97 0.52 6.21
C ILE A 33 12.48 1.25 4.96
N GLN A 34 13.38 1.80 4.14
CA GLN A 34 13.02 2.43 2.86
C GLN A 34 12.36 1.44 1.90
N GLY A 35 12.89 0.22 1.81
CA GLY A 35 12.31 -0.86 0.99
C GLY A 35 10.89 -1.23 1.44
N LEU A 36 10.64 -1.34 2.74
CA LEU A 36 9.31 -1.58 3.28
C LEU A 36 8.34 -0.44 2.95
N HIS A 37 8.75 0.82 3.14
CA HIS A 37 7.91 1.98 2.79
C HIS A 37 7.61 2.04 1.29
N GLN A 38 8.59 1.71 0.44
CA GLN A 38 8.41 1.68 -1.00
C GLN A 38 7.43 0.58 -1.43
N ALA A 39 7.60 -0.64 -0.90
CA ALA A 39 6.68 -1.74 -1.14
C ALA A 39 5.26 -1.41 -0.69
N HIS A 40 5.10 -0.76 0.48
CA HIS A 40 3.80 -0.31 0.96
C HIS A 40 3.14 0.68 -0.01
N LYS A 41 3.90 1.68 -0.48
CA LYS A 41 3.40 2.66 -1.47
C LYS A 41 2.98 2.02 -2.78
N GLU A 42 3.75 1.07 -3.29
CA GLU A 42 3.46 0.33 -4.52
C GLU A 42 2.16 -0.47 -4.38
N ILE A 43 2.00 -1.20 -3.27
CA ILE A 43 0.77 -1.95 -2.98
C ILE A 43 -0.44 -1.02 -2.94
N LEU A 44 -0.35 0.12 -2.25
CA LEU A 44 -1.45 1.08 -2.20
C LEU A 44 -1.79 1.62 -3.60
N GLN A 45 -0.79 1.92 -4.42
CA GLN A 45 -1.03 2.39 -5.79
C GLN A 45 -1.72 1.33 -6.66
N GLU A 46 -1.29 0.06 -6.58
CA GLU A 46 -1.93 -1.03 -7.31
C GLU A 46 -3.39 -1.25 -6.89
N LEU A 47 -3.68 -1.18 -5.59
CA LEU A 47 -5.04 -1.30 -5.06
C LEU A 47 -5.92 -0.14 -5.54
N ARG A 48 -5.43 1.11 -5.46
CA ARG A 48 -6.15 2.29 -5.98
C ARG A 48 -6.47 2.14 -7.46
N GLN A 49 -5.50 1.72 -8.28
CA GLN A 49 -5.72 1.51 -9.71
C GLN A 49 -6.76 0.42 -9.98
N THR A 50 -6.70 -0.68 -9.22
CA THR A 50 -7.67 -1.79 -9.32
C THR A 50 -9.08 -1.31 -9.02
N LEU A 51 -9.25 -0.57 -7.93
CA LEU A 51 -10.53 0.00 -7.53
C LEU A 51 -11.08 0.97 -8.59
N LEU A 52 -10.25 1.90 -9.08
CA LEU A 52 -10.65 2.84 -10.13
C LEU A 52 -11.01 2.15 -11.45
N LYS A 53 -10.35 1.03 -11.78
CA LYS A 53 -10.69 0.21 -12.95
C LYS A 53 -12.08 -0.40 -12.80
N ILE A 54 -12.41 -0.96 -11.63
CA ILE A 54 -13.73 -1.53 -11.34
C ILE A 54 -14.80 -0.45 -11.43
N VAL A 55 -14.59 0.68 -10.75
CA VAL A 55 -15.55 1.80 -10.75
C VAL A 55 -15.76 2.34 -12.16
N ARG A 56 -14.71 2.49 -12.97
CA ARG A 56 -14.84 2.96 -14.35
C ARG A 56 -15.70 2.03 -15.21
N ILE A 57 -15.61 0.72 -15.00
CA ILE A 57 -16.36 -0.27 -15.79
C ILE A 57 -17.81 -0.37 -15.32
N ARG A 58 -18.05 -0.43 -14.01
CA ARG A 58 -19.39 -0.71 -13.44
C ARG A 58 -20.19 0.56 -13.15
N PHE A 59 -19.52 1.61 -12.66
CA PHE A 59 -20.14 2.82 -12.11
C PHE A 59 -19.44 4.10 -12.62
N PRO A 60 -19.43 4.35 -13.94
CA PRO A 60 -18.67 5.47 -14.52
C PRO A 60 -19.06 6.84 -13.94
N ASN A 61 -20.31 7.01 -13.50
CA ASN A 61 -20.80 8.23 -12.85
C ASN A 61 -20.18 8.48 -11.46
N ALA A 62 -19.73 7.43 -10.77
CA ALA A 62 -19.07 7.52 -9.47
C ALA A 62 -17.54 7.72 -9.56
N LEU A 63 -16.96 7.66 -10.77
CA LEU A 63 -15.50 7.66 -10.94
C LEU A 63 -14.80 8.90 -10.37
N ARG A 64 -15.42 10.07 -10.49
CA ARG A 64 -14.85 11.31 -9.93
C ARG A 64 -14.77 11.24 -8.41
N LEU A 65 -15.82 10.73 -7.76
CA LEU A 65 -15.85 10.54 -6.31
C LEU A 65 -14.80 9.50 -5.89
N ALA A 66 -14.77 8.34 -6.55
CA ALA A 66 -13.79 7.30 -6.24
C ALA A 66 -12.35 7.80 -6.34
N LYS A 67 -12.00 8.60 -7.35
CA LYS A 67 -10.67 9.22 -7.44
C LYS A 67 -10.32 10.10 -6.23
N LYS A 68 -11.30 10.81 -5.68
CA LYS A 68 -11.10 11.67 -4.52
C LYS A 68 -10.87 10.82 -3.26
N GLN A 69 -11.77 9.87 -2.98
CA GLN A 69 -11.71 9.07 -1.75
C GLN A 69 -10.48 8.17 -1.73
N THR A 70 -10.19 7.50 -2.84
CA THR A 70 -9.05 6.57 -2.90
C THR A 70 -7.68 7.22 -2.71
N LEU A 71 -7.55 8.53 -2.93
CA LEU A 71 -6.31 9.25 -2.66
C LEU A 71 -6.06 9.45 -1.17
N MET A 72 -7.11 9.54 -0.36
CA MET A 72 -7.01 9.77 1.08
C MET A 72 -6.74 8.48 1.86
N ILE A 73 -7.22 7.33 1.37
CA ILE A 73 -7.06 6.05 2.06
C ILE A 73 -5.59 5.61 2.07
N GLU A 74 -4.98 5.54 3.25
CA GLU A 74 -3.61 5.05 3.45
C GLU A 74 -3.54 3.59 3.92
N ASP A 75 -4.66 2.98 4.31
CA ASP A 75 -4.72 1.56 4.69
C ASP A 75 -5.06 0.66 3.48
N SER A 76 -4.16 -0.29 3.22
CA SER A 76 -4.35 -1.32 2.21
C SER A 76 -5.54 -2.26 2.50
N VAL A 77 -5.94 -2.44 3.76
CA VAL A 77 -7.09 -3.27 4.15
C VAL A 77 -8.39 -2.60 3.72
N ILE A 78 -8.55 -1.30 4.01
CA ILE A 78 -9.71 -0.50 3.59
C ILE A 78 -9.84 -0.52 2.06
N LEU A 79 -8.74 -0.32 1.32
CA LEU A 79 -8.78 -0.39 -0.15
C LEU A 79 -9.20 -1.78 -0.67
N ARG A 80 -8.77 -2.87 -0.03
CA ARG A 80 -9.16 -4.23 -0.42
C ARG A 80 -10.65 -4.49 -0.15
N ASP A 81 -11.15 -4.06 0.99
CA ASP A 81 -12.57 -4.18 1.33
C ASP A 81 -13.44 -3.38 0.34
N LEU A 82 -13.03 -2.14 0.05
CA LEU A 82 -13.73 -1.30 -0.92
C LEU A 82 -13.71 -1.89 -2.34
N ILE A 83 -12.64 -2.58 -2.74
CA ILE A 83 -12.59 -3.34 -4.00
C ILE A 83 -13.66 -4.44 -4.02
N VAL A 84 -13.83 -5.18 -2.93
CA VAL A 84 -14.85 -6.23 -2.81
C VAL A 84 -16.25 -5.59 -2.89
N LYS A 85 -16.52 -4.57 -2.06
CA LYS A 85 -17.79 -3.82 -2.06
C LYS A 85 -18.13 -3.28 -3.45
N MET A 86 -17.17 -2.64 -4.14
CA MET A 86 -17.36 -2.15 -5.52
C MET A 86 -17.56 -3.27 -6.54
N SER A 87 -17.06 -4.47 -6.29
CA SER A 87 -17.24 -5.62 -7.19
C SER A 87 -18.61 -6.27 -7.03
N THR A 88 -19.24 -6.14 -5.86
CA THR A 88 -20.53 -6.76 -5.52
C THR A 88 -21.72 -5.81 -5.55
N ALA A 89 -21.50 -4.50 -5.45
CA ALA A 89 -22.58 -3.50 -5.49
C ALA A 89 -23.47 -3.68 -6.73
N GLN A 90 -24.77 -3.51 -6.61
CA GLN A 90 -25.74 -3.76 -7.68
C GLN A 90 -26.02 -2.51 -8.52
N TYR A 91 -25.99 -1.32 -7.91
CA TYR A 91 -26.32 -0.06 -8.57
C TYR A 91 -25.42 1.10 -8.11
N THR A 92 -25.52 2.23 -8.80
CA THR A 92 -24.58 3.35 -8.64
C THR A 92 -24.69 3.98 -7.25
N GLU A 93 -25.90 4.08 -6.70
CA GLU A 93 -26.16 4.67 -5.39
C GLU A 93 -25.50 3.85 -4.27
N GLU A 94 -25.57 2.52 -4.33
CA GLU A 94 -24.87 1.62 -3.39
C GLU A 94 -23.35 1.79 -3.50
N ALA A 95 -22.82 1.88 -4.71
CA ALA A 95 -21.40 2.15 -4.91
C ALA A 95 -20.97 3.51 -4.34
N VAL A 96 -21.81 4.54 -4.45
CA VAL A 96 -21.57 5.87 -3.86
C VAL A 96 -21.61 5.80 -2.34
N MET A 97 -22.56 5.09 -1.72
CA MET A 97 -22.61 4.93 -0.27
C MET A 97 -21.32 4.32 0.27
N HIS A 98 -20.88 3.20 -0.29
CA HIS A 98 -19.62 2.56 0.10
C HIS A 98 -18.38 3.45 -0.07
N LEU A 99 -18.36 4.36 -1.05
CA LEU A 99 -17.27 5.32 -1.20
C LEU A 99 -17.28 6.43 -0.14
N LEU A 100 -18.45 6.76 0.40
CA LEU A 100 -18.61 7.81 1.40
C LEU A 100 -18.43 7.27 2.83
N GLU A 101 -18.86 6.03 3.10
CA GLU A 101 -18.68 5.37 4.40
C GLU A 101 -17.20 5.30 4.84
N VAL A 102 -16.28 5.24 3.87
CA VAL A 102 -14.84 5.21 4.15
C VAL A 102 -14.32 6.53 4.73
N ASP A 103 -14.96 7.68 4.46
CA ASP A 103 -14.58 8.95 5.10
C ASP A 103 -15.04 8.98 6.58
N GLU A 104 -16.09 8.24 6.96
CA GLU A 104 -16.65 8.28 8.32
C GLU A 104 -15.86 7.41 9.31
N GLU A 105 -15.28 6.30 8.84
CA GLU A 105 -14.44 5.42 9.68
C GLU A 105 -13.08 6.06 10.06
N GLU A 106 -12.55 7.00 9.27
CA GLU A 106 -11.30 7.72 9.57
C GLU A 106 -11.48 8.89 10.58
N GLU A 107 -12.71 9.38 10.82
CA GLU A 107 -12.99 10.46 11.79
C GLU A 107 -13.27 9.95 13.23
N GLU A 108 -13.53 8.65 13.41
CA GLU A 108 -13.85 8.04 14.72
C GLU A 108 -12.65 7.36 15.42
N GLU A 109 -11.45 7.33 14.82
CA GLU A 109 -10.17 6.90 15.44
C GLU A 109 -9.26 8.08 15.86
#